data_AF-A0A1H3E394-F1
#
_entry.id   AF-A0A1H3E394-F1
#
_cell.length_a   1.000
_cell.length_b   1.000
_cell.length_c   1.000
_cell.angle_alpha   90.00
_cell.angle_beta   90.00
_cell.angle_gamma   90.00
#
_symmetry.space_group_name_H-M   'P 1'
#
loop_
_entity.id
_entity.type
_entity.pdbx_description
1 polymer ?
#
loop_
_entity_poly.entity_id
_entity_poly.type
_entity_poly.pdbx_seq_one_letter_code
_entity_poly.pdbx_strand_id
1 'polypeptide(L)'
;MTPAHHAPIGSVAREGDLVQCHLCGRWFRSVVAHLRSHGWDHLSYRQAFGLERGESLEGNETRRRRARAMRARRALDPNIRAGSRLGQVWVRSGALTRAAAQAARGRKHPAQRRLKTLRALSAISPAARAEGTRRHRLEQLRRTAAETAARLGFGDIGALVRDRTATGMSLAGISREAGLHKDWLSRHLATVDPDAARAITAGMAQRRHDRRWLPVIRGLGFADVRGYLADRHLARHHSVRAIAAEVGFSRSAVETALARHGVAKAPHATSRQRCAARAAAVADRFGFPDVEAYLADRRAAGLSWRTIAAECDQPPSWLRRRAGRSA
;
A
#
# COMPACT_ATOMS: atom_id res chain seq x y z
N MET A 1 -24.36 30.31 -47.83
CA MET A 1 -24.73 28.93 -48.24
C MET A 1 -23.49 28.07 -48.11
N THR A 2 -23.47 27.12 -47.18
CA THR A 2 -22.35 26.17 -47.06
C THR A 2 -22.44 25.23 -48.25
N PRO A 3 -21.44 25.19 -49.16
CA PRO A 3 -21.52 24.30 -50.31
C PRO A 3 -21.65 22.85 -49.82
N ALA A 4 -22.54 22.09 -50.46
CA ALA A 4 -22.58 20.65 -50.28
C ALA A 4 -21.18 20.10 -50.56
N HIS A 5 -20.64 19.33 -49.62
CA HIS A 5 -19.31 18.74 -49.74
C HIS A 5 -19.44 17.25 -50.02
N HIS A 6 -18.61 16.76 -50.93
CA HIS A 6 -18.68 15.37 -51.40
C HIS A 6 -17.87 14.39 -50.54
N ALA A 7 -17.12 14.89 -49.54
CA ALA A 7 -16.36 14.07 -48.60
C ALA A 7 -16.49 14.63 -47.17
N PRO A 8 -16.51 13.80 -46.11
CA PRO A 8 -16.84 14.25 -44.77
C PRO A 8 -15.85 15.26 -44.20
N ILE A 9 -16.35 16.37 -43.64
CA ILE A 9 -15.54 17.39 -42.95
C ILE A 9 -14.62 16.75 -41.90
N GLY A 10 -13.36 17.16 -41.89
CA GLY A 10 -12.36 16.65 -40.97
C GLY A 10 -11.80 15.28 -41.35
N SER A 11 -12.03 14.81 -42.58
CA SER A 11 -11.45 13.57 -43.08
C SER A 11 -11.10 13.68 -44.56
N VAL A 12 -10.19 12.84 -45.05
CA VAL A 12 -9.94 12.70 -46.49
C VAL A 12 -10.37 11.29 -46.87
N ALA A 13 -11.39 11.20 -47.74
CA ALA A 13 -11.81 9.91 -48.30
C ALA A 13 -10.73 9.36 -49.24
N ARG A 14 -10.44 8.06 -49.11
CA ARG A 14 -9.35 7.37 -49.81
C ARG A 14 -9.87 6.07 -50.41
N GLU A 15 -9.44 5.80 -51.64
CA GLU A 15 -9.70 4.55 -52.35
C GLU A 15 -8.41 4.17 -53.10
N GLY A 16 -7.72 3.13 -52.64
CA GLY A 16 -6.38 2.78 -53.15
C GLY A 16 -5.37 3.94 -53.04
N ASP A 17 -4.80 4.36 -54.17
CA ASP A 17 -3.91 5.54 -54.27
C ASP A 17 -4.65 6.85 -54.61
N LEU A 18 -5.99 6.85 -54.57
CA LEU A 18 -6.79 8.03 -54.86
C LEU A 18 -7.33 8.67 -53.58
N VAL A 19 -7.49 9.99 -53.64
CA VAL A 19 -8.11 10.84 -52.63
C VAL A 19 -9.25 11.62 -53.28
N GLN A 20 -10.39 11.70 -52.59
CA GLN A 20 -11.56 12.41 -53.10
C GLN A 20 -11.48 13.92 -52.83
N CYS A 21 -11.77 14.74 -53.84
CA CYS A 21 -11.91 16.19 -53.67
C CYS A 21 -13.23 16.51 -52.97
N HIS A 22 -13.21 17.35 -51.93
CA HIS A 22 -14.42 17.74 -51.20
C HIS A 22 -15.33 18.65 -52.02
N LEU A 23 -14.76 19.41 -52.96
CA LEU A 23 -15.47 20.41 -53.76
C LEU A 23 -16.25 19.80 -54.93
N CYS A 24 -15.70 18.79 -55.61
CA CYS A 24 -16.30 18.22 -56.82
C CYS A 24 -16.55 16.70 -56.75
N GLY A 25 -16.16 16.04 -55.66
CA GLY A 25 -16.40 14.60 -55.45
C GLY A 25 -15.54 13.66 -56.31
N ARG A 26 -14.71 14.19 -57.20
CA ARG A 26 -13.83 13.38 -58.08
C ARG A 26 -12.61 12.85 -57.33
N TRP A 27 -12.08 11.73 -57.82
CA TRP A 27 -10.94 11.02 -57.25
C TRP A 27 -9.63 11.37 -57.95
N PHE A 28 -8.58 11.67 -57.18
CA PHE A 28 -7.28 12.10 -57.71
C PHE A 28 -6.12 11.46 -56.95
N ARG A 29 -4.96 11.32 -57.60
CA ARG A 29 -3.71 10.97 -56.91
C ARG A 29 -3.19 12.09 -56.00
N SER A 30 -3.47 13.34 -56.38
CA SER A 30 -3.14 14.54 -55.60
C SER A 30 -4.24 15.57 -55.77
N VAL A 31 -5.03 15.80 -54.72
CA VAL A 31 -6.01 16.90 -54.70
C VAL A 31 -5.29 18.25 -54.80
N VAL A 32 -4.09 18.38 -54.23
CA VAL A 32 -3.29 19.63 -54.30
C VAL A 32 -3.07 20.10 -55.73
N ALA A 33 -2.73 19.17 -56.65
CA ALA A 33 -2.54 19.50 -58.05
C ALA A 33 -3.85 19.96 -58.73
N HIS A 34 -4.97 19.43 -58.27
CA HIS A 34 -6.31 19.72 -58.78
C HIS A 34 -6.89 21.04 -58.24
N LEU A 35 -6.56 21.48 -57.03
CA LEU A 35 -7.17 22.66 -56.39
C LEU A 35 -7.15 23.94 -57.22
N ARG A 36 -6.17 24.10 -58.13
CA ARG A 36 -6.10 25.25 -59.04
C ARG A 36 -7.34 25.38 -59.92
N SER A 37 -7.97 24.27 -60.35
CA SER A 37 -9.20 24.32 -61.15
C SER A 37 -10.40 24.85 -60.37
N HIS A 38 -10.28 24.95 -59.04
CA HIS A 38 -11.28 25.56 -58.18
C HIS A 38 -10.90 26.97 -57.73
N GLY A 39 -9.68 27.44 -58.01
CA GLY A 39 -9.17 28.71 -57.48
C GLY A 39 -8.81 28.63 -55.98
N TRP A 40 -8.56 27.44 -55.45
CA TRP A 40 -8.21 27.25 -54.04
C TRP A 40 -6.73 26.94 -53.87
N ASP A 41 -6.14 27.44 -52.79
CA ASP A 41 -4.87 26.94 -52.29
C ASP A 41 -5.08 25.82 -51.25
N HIS A 42 -4.02 25.08 -50.95
CA HIS A 42 -4.09 23.93 -50.07
C HIS A 42 -4.31 24.29 -48.58
N LEU A 43 -3.95 25.50 -48.14
CA LEU A 43 -4.17 25.95 -46.77
C LEU A 43 -5.61 26.39 -46.57
N SER A 44 -6.16 27.21 -47.47
CA SER A 44 -7.57 27.61 -47.46
C SER A 44 -8.49 26.39 -47.57
N TYR A 45 -8.14 25.43 -48.43
CA TYR A 45 -8.86 24.15 -48.55
C TYR A 45 -8.88 23.38 -47.23
N ARG A 46 -7.72 23.16 -46.60
CA ARG A 46 -7.65 22.44 -45.31
C ARG A 46 -8.42 23.17 -44.22
N GLN A 47 -8.37 24.50 -44.18
CA GLN A 47 -9.08 25.30 -43.20
C GLN A 47 -10.60 25.15 -43.37
N ALA A 48 -11.11 25.29 -44.59
CA ALA A 48 -12.54 25.18 -44.88
C ALA A 48 -13.10 23.77 -44.57
N PHE A 49 -12.34 22.72 -44.90
CA PHE A 49 -12.75 21.33 -44.65
C PHE A 49 -12.30 20.78 -43.29
N GLY A 50 -11.79 21.65 -42.40
CA GLY A 50 -11.43 21.27 -41.04
C GLY A 50 -10.33 20.22 -40.94
N LEU A 51 -9.42 20.16 -41.91
CA LEU A 51 -8.30 19.24 -41.97
C LEU A 51 -7.09 19.79 -41.22
N GLU A 52 -6.28 18.90 -40.64
CA GLU A 52 -4.99 19.27 -40.06
C GLU A 52 -4.01 19.75 -41.13
N ARG A 53 -3.12 20.68 -40.78
CA ARG A 53 -2.09 21.17 -41.72
C ARG A 53 -1.18 20.06 -42.25
N GLY A 54 -0.97 19.01 -41.48
CA GLY A 54 -0.20 17.83 -41.86
C GLY A 54 -0.98 16.77 -42.64
N GLU A 55 -2.31 16.91 -42.79
CA GLU A 55 -3.10 15.91 -43.49
C GLU A 55 -2.73 15.85 -44.98
N SER A 56 -2.40 14.64 -45.45
CA SER A 56 -1.95 14.41 -46.81
C SER A 56 -3.12 14.47 -47.78
N LEU A 57 -3.15 15.46 -48.66
CA LEU A 57 -4.15 15.58 -49.74
C LEU A 57 -3.76 14.76 -50.98
N GLU A 58 -3.09 13.64 -50.77
CA GLU A 58 -2.49 12.78 -51.79
C GLU A 58 -2.62 11.32 -51.41
N GLY A 59 -2.65 10.45 -52.43
CA GLY A 59 -2.55 9.01 -52.30
C GLY A 59 -1.29 8.52 -51.61
N ASN A 60 -1.33 7.28 -51.09
CA ASN A 60 -0.21 6.67 -50.37
C ASN A 60 1.05 6.48 -51.23
N GLU A 61 0.92 5.93 -52.43
CA GLU A 61 2.03 5.73 -53.35
C GLU A 61 2.58 7.05 -53.86
N THR A 62 1.69 7.97 -54.24
CA THR A 62 2.08 9.31 -54.68
C THR A 62 2.91 10.03 -53.61
N ARG A 63 2.48 9.96 -52.35
CA ARG A 63 3.24 10.48 -51.21
C ARG A 63 4.59 9.79 -51.05
N ARG A 64 4.64 8.46 -51.17
CA ARG A 64 5.90 7.68 -51.07
C ARG A 64 6.89 8.09 -52.18
N ARG A 65 6.42 8.26 -53.41
CA ARG A 65 7.24 8.72 -54.55
C ARG A 65 7.80 10.12 -54.29
N ARG A 66 6.95 11.07 -53.88
CA ARG A 66 7.37 12.44 -53.52
C ARG A 66 8.36 12.47 -52.35
N ALA A 67 8.14 11.64 -51.33
CA ALA A 67 9.07 11.51 -50.22
C ALA A 67 10.44 10.98 -50.66
N ARG A 68 10.50 9.98 -51.55
CA ARG A 68 11.77 9.50 -52.13
C ARG A 68 12.48 10.58 -52.93
N ALA A 69 11.76 11.29 -53.81
CA ALA A 69 12.31 12.40 -54.58
C ALA A 69 12.85 13.52 -53.67
N MET A 70 12.11 13.87 -52.62
CA MET A 70 12.54 14.90 -51.66
C MET A 70 13.77 14.47 -50.85
N ARG A 71 13.90 13.17 -50.50
CA ARG A 71 15.11 12.64 -49.86
C ARG A 71 16.33 12.77 -50.78
N ALA A 72 16.18 12.39 -52.06
CA ALA A 72 17.25 12.56 -53.05
C ALA A 72 17.66 14.03 -53.20
N ARG A 73 16.67 14.94 -53.33
CA ARG A 73 16.93 16.38 -53.37
C ARG A 73 17.64 16.89 -52.12
N ARG A 74 17.23 16.45 -50.93
CA ARG A 74 17.90 16.84 -49.68
C ARG A 74 19.36 16.37 -49.62
N ALA A 75 19.73 15.29 -50.30
CA ALA A 75 21.12 14.85 -50.38
C ALA A 75 21.94 15.71 -51.36
N LEU A 76 21.36 16.04 -52.51
CA LEU A 76 22.08 16.64 -53.64
C LEU A 76 22.01 18.17 -53.70
N ASP A 77 20.92 18.78 -53.24
CA ASP A 77 20.67 20.22 -53.37
C ASP A 77 21.21 21.00 -52.15
N PRO A 78 22.22 21.89 -52.34
CA PRO A 78 22.85 22.62 -51.25
C PRO A 78 21.88 23.59 -50.55
N ASN A 79 20.91 24.16 -51.26
CA ASN A 79 19.94 25.10 -50.69
C ASN A 79 18.97 24.37 -49.75
N ILE A 80 18.50 23.20 -50.14
CA ILE A 80 17.64 22.36 -49.29
C ILE A 80 18.40 21.90 -48.03
N ARG A 81 19.69 21.56 -48.17
CA ARG A 81 20.54 21.21 -47.03
C ARG A 81 20.73 22.38 -46.07
N ALA A 82 21.03 23.58 -46.59
CA ALA A 82 21.16 24.79 -45.80
C ALA A 82 19.88 25.10 -45.02
N GLY A 83 18.72 25.11 -45.69
CA GLY A 83 17.43 25.31 -45.03
C GLY A 83 17.11 24.24 -43.98
N SER A 84 17.44 22.98 -44.25
CA SER A 84 17.26 21.88 -43.29
C SER A 84 18.13 22.06 -42.02
N ARG A 85 19.37 22.52 -42.18
CA ARG A 85 20.27 22.81 -41.04
C ARG A 85 19.73 23.96 -40.19
N LEU A 86 19.25 25.04 -40.83
CA LEU A 86 18.61 26.14 -40.11
C LEU A 86 17.39 25.66 -39.31
N GLY A 87 16.55 24.81 -39.91
CA GLY A 87 15.42 24.18 -39.21
C GLY A 87 15.86 23.35 -37.99
N GLN A 88 16.95 22.59 -38.10
CA GLN A 88 17.50 21.84 -36.96
C GLN A 88 17.96 22.76 -35.82
N VAL A 89 18.57 23.90 -36.13
CA VAL A 89 18.95 24.91 -35.13
C VAL A 89 17.71 25.42 -34.39
N TRP A 90 16.64 25.73 -35.11
CA TRP A 90 15.38 26.21 -34.52
C TRP A 90 14.66 25.16 -33.67
N VAL A 91 14.77 23.88 -34.04
CA VAL A 91 14.27 22.77 -33.22
C VAL A 91 15.08 22.66 -31.93
N ARG A 92 16.41 22.66 -32.01
CA ARG A 92 17.30 22.54 -30.84
C ARG A 92 17.14 23.69 -29.85
N SER A 93 16.95 24.92 -30.34
CA SER A 93 16.73 26.10 -29.49
C SER A 93 15.31 26.22 -28.93
N GLY A 94 14.40 25.32 -29.33
CA GLY A 94 12.97 25.40 -29.03
C GLY A 94 12.24 26.57 -29.71
N ALA A 95 12.93 27.36 -30.54
CA ALA A 95 12.35 28.50 -31.24
C ALA A 95 11.21 28.09 -32.17
N LEU A 96 11.35 26.94 -32.86
CA LEU A 96 10.30 26.41 -33.72
C LEU A 96 9.02 26.09 -32.93
N THR A 97 9.15 25.47 -31.76
CA THR A 97 8.01 25.12 -30.89
C THR A 97 7.31 26.37 -30.38
N ARG A 98 8.07 27.38 -29.92
CA ARG A 98 7.51 28.67 -29.48
C ARG A 98 6.79 29.39 -30.61
N ALA A 99 7.41 29.47 -31.80
CA ALA A 99 6.78 30.08 -32.98
C ALA A 99 5.50 29.35 -33.40
N ALA A 100 5.50 28.01 -33.37
CA ALA A 100 4.33 27.21 -33.67
C ALA A 100 3.19 27.43 -32.64
N ALA A 101 3.53 27.49 -31.34
CA ALA A 101 2.56 27.77 -30.28
C ALA A 101 1.95 29.17 -30.42
N GLN A 102 2.79 30.18 -30.66
CA GLN A 102 2.33 31.56 -30.89
C GLN A 102 1.42 31.64 -32.12
N ALA A 103 1.79 30.97 -33.22
CA ALA A 103 0.96 30.91 -34.42
C ALA A 103 -0.35 30.14 -34.22
N ALA A 104 -0.42 29.21 -33.26
CA ALA A 104 -1.62 28.43 -32.95
C ALA A 104 -2.56 29.15 -31.98
N ARG A 105 -2.09 30.19 -31.28
CA ARG A 105 -2.85 30.92 -30.26
C ARG A 105 -4.14 31.50 -30.86
N GLY A 106 -5.27 31.29 -30.17
CA GLY A 106 -6.60 31.78 -30.59
C GLY A 106 -7.23 31.04 -31.77
N ARG A 107 -6.55 30.08 -32.41
CA ARG A 107 -7.12 29.32 -33.54
C ARG A 107 -8.02 28.19 -33.05
N LYS A 108 -9.17 28.04 -33.70
CA LYS A 108 -10.07 26.89 -33.50
C LYS A 108 -9.35 25.60 -33.91
N HIS A 109 -9.53 24.53 -33.12
CA HIS A 109 -9.00 23.23 -33.49
C HIS A 109 -9.68 22.68 -34.76
N PRO A 110 -8.92 22.13 -35.72
CA PRO A 110 -9.50 21.51 -36.91
C PRO A 110 -10.51 20.41 -36.54
N ALA A 111 -11.56 20.26 -37.34
CA ALA A 111 -12.57 19.21 -37.15
C ALA A 111 -11.94 17.82 -37.09
N GLN A 112 -10.95 17.55 -37.94
CA GLN A 112 -10.17 16.32 -37.94
C GLN A 112 -9.53 16.03 -36.57
N ARG A 113 -8.91 17.04 -35.94
CA ARG A 113 -8.27 16.87 -34.64
C ARG A 113 -9.29 16.56 -33.55
N ARG A 114 -10.45 17.24 -33.57
CA ARG A 114 -11.56 16.96 -32.65
C ARG A 114 -12.07 15.54 -32.80
N LEU A 115 -12.28 15.07 -34.03
CA LEU A 115 -12.69 13.69 -34.31
C LEU A 115 -11.66 12.66 -33.84
N LYS A 116 -10.36 12.90 -34.07
CA LYS A 116 -9.28 12.04 -33.56
C LYS A 116 -9.31 11.97 -32.03
N THR A 117 -9.47 13.10 -31.34
CA THR A 117 -9.58 13.13 -29.88
C THR A 117 -10.80 12.35 -29.40
N LEU A 118 -11.98 12.54 -30.03
CA LEU A 118 -13.18 11.80 -29.65
C LEU A 118 -13.03 10.30 -29.85
N ARG A 119 -12.42 9.87 -30.96
CA ARG A 119 -12.09 8.44 -31.20
C ARG A 119 -11.12 7.88 -30.17
N ALA A 120 -10.09 8.64 -29.82
CA ALA A 120 -9.15 8.25 -28.79
C ALA A 120 -9.86 8.11 -27.43
N LEU A 121 -10.73 9.04 -27.07
CA LEU A 121 -11.53 8.99 -25.84
C LEU A 121 -12.54 7.84 -25.85
N SER A 122 -13.20 7.56 -26.98
CA SER A 122 -14.14 6.45 -27.10
C SER A 122 -13.47 5.09 -27.02
N ALA A 123 -12.19 4.99 -27.43
CA ALA A 123 -11.39 3.79 -27.27
C ALA A 123 -10.98 3.51 -25.82
N ILE A 124 -11.13 4.48 -24.90
CA ILE A 124 -10.86 4.26 -23.48
C ILE A 124 -12.01 3.45 -22.88
N SER A 125 -11.68 2.23 -22.47
CA SER A 125 -12.65 1.31 -21.85
C SER A 125 -13.28 1.93 -20.59
N PRO A 126 -14.54 1.60 -20.28
CA PRO A 126 -15.16 1.99 -19.02
C PRO A 126 -14.34 1.58 -17.79
N ALA A 127 -13.68 0.42 -17.84
CA ALA A 127 -12.79 -0.07 -16.78
C ALA A 127 -11.57 0.84 -16.57
N ALA A 128 -10.92 1.28 -17.64
CA ALA A 128 -9.78 2.19 -17.56
C ALA A 128 -10.19 3.57 -17.01
N ARG A 129 -11.39 4.07 -17.39
CA ARG A 129 -11.96 5.30 -16.82
C ARG A 129 -12.24 5.16 -15.33
N ALA A 130 -12.91 4.09 -14.93
CA ALA A 130 -13.21 3.80 -13.53
C ALA A 130 -11.92 3.71 -12.69
N GLU A 131 -10.88 3.06 -13.22
CA GLU A 131 -9.57 2.97 -12.56
C GLU A 131 -8.88 4.33 -12.46
N GLY A 132 -8.94 5.17 -13.49
CA GLY A 132 -8.45 6.55 -13.44
C GLY A 132 -9.14 7.36 -12.33
N THR A 133 -10.47 7.28 -12.24
CA THR A 133 -11.24 7.95 -11.19
C THR A 133 -10.90 7.43 -9.80
N ARG A 134 -10.74 6.10 -9.63
CA ARG A 134 -10.32 5.49 -8.36
C ARG A 134 -8.96 6.00 -7.90
N ARG A 135 -7.96 5.97 -8.78
CA ARG A 135 -6.61 6.47 -8.47
C ARG A 135 -6.63 7.95 -8.11
N HIS A 136 -7.34 8.76 -8.89
CA HIS A 136 -7.47 10.19 -8.59
C HIS A 136 -8.12 10.42 -7.21
N ARG A 137 -9.20 9.70 -6.89
CA ARG A 137 -9.86 9.79 -5.58
C ARG A 137 -8.94 9.36 -4.43
N LEU A 138 -8.17 8.30 -4.62
CA LEU A 138 -7.20 7.84 -3.61
C LEU A 138 -6.10 8.88 -3.37
N GLU A 139 -5.57 9.47 -4.45
CA GLU A 139 -4.56 10.52 -4.38
C GLU A 139 -5.08 11.76 -3.64
N GLN A 140 -6.31 12.18 -3.96
CA GLN A 140 -7.00 13.25 -3.24
C GLN A 140 -7.09 12.97 -1.74
N LEU A 141 -7.53 11.76 -1.35
CA LEU A 141 -7.64 11.38 0.06
C LEU A 141 -6.28 11.39 0.77
N ARG A 142 -5.23 10.86 0.13
CA ARG A 142 -3.86 10.85 0.69
C ARG A 142 -3.32 12.26 0.88
N ARG A 143 -3.54 13.13 -0.10
CA ARG A 143 -3.15 14.54 -0.01
C ARG A 143 -3.85 15.25 1.14
N THR A 144 -5.18 15.10 1.26
CA THR A 144 -5.93 15.66 2.39
C THR A 144 -5.41 15.14 3.74
N ALA A 145 -5.06 13.84 3.82
CA ALA A 145 -4.49 13.23 5.02
C ALA A 145 -3.13 13.85 5.39
N ALA A 146 -2.24 13.98 4.42
CA ALA A 146 -0.90 14.55 4.59
C ALA A 146 -0.95 16.04 4.97
N GLU A 147 -1.75 16.84 4.27
CA GLU A 147 -1.94 18.27 4.58
C GLU A 147 -2.50 18.48 5.99
N THR A 148 -3.43 17.62 6.41
CA THR A 148 -4.03 17.64 7.74
C THR A 148 -3.01 17.30 8.82
N ALA A 149 -2.26 16.22 8.64
CA ALA A 149 -1.21 15.81 9.57
C ALA A 149 -0.15 16.90 9.72
N ALA A 150 0.35 17.43 8.60
CA ALA A 150 1.35 18.48 8.57
C ALA A 150 0.87 19.75 9.28
N ARG A 151 -0.38 20.18 9.06
CA ARG A 151 -0.96 21.35 9.75
C ARG A 151 -1.02 21.20 11.27
N LEU A 152 -1.16 19.98 11.76
CA LEU A 152 -1.16 19.66 13.20
C LEU A 152 0.24 19.28 13.73
N GLY A 153 1.29 19.38 12.91
CA GLY A 153 2.67 19.11 13.31
C GLY A 153 3.06 17.62 13.30
N PHE A 154 2.27 16.75 12.66
CA PHE A 154 2.56 15.32 12.55
C PHE A 154 3.13 14.98 11.17
N GLY A 155 4.06 14.03 11.14
CA GLY A 155 4.69 13.58 9.89
C GLY A 155 3.74 12.83 8.94
N ASP A 156 2.76 12.13 9.49
CA ASP A 156 1.70 11.46 8.73
C ASP A 156 0.40 11.35 9.53
N ILE A 157 -0.69 10.97 8.84
CA ILE A 157 -2.02 10.86 9.46
C ILE A 157 -2.07 9.75 10.51
N GLY A 158 -1.27 8.69 10.35
CA GLY A 158 -1.17 7.60 11.32
C GLY A 158 -0.55 8.05 12.63
N ALA A 159 0.48 8.89 12.58
CA ALA A 159 1.15 9.46 13.74
C ALA A 159 0.18 10.34 14.54
N LEU A 160 -0.56 11.22 13.85
CA LEU A 160 -1.64 12.00 14.46
C LEU A 160 -2.67 11.10 15.14
N VAL A 161 -3.17 10.09 14.43
CA VAL A 161 -4.21 9.21 14.96
C VAL A 161 -3.71 8.43 16.18
N ARG A 162 -2.50 7.88 16.13
CA ARG A 162 -1.89 7.13 17.25
C ARG A 162 -1.69 8.01 18.49
N ASP A 163 -1.15 9.22 18.31
CA ASP A 163 -0.96 10.18 19.40
C ASP A 163 -2.29 10.54 20.06
N ARG A 164 -3.27 10.99 19.28
CA ARG A 164 -4.57 11.43 19.81
C ARG A 164 -5.41 10.29 20.39
N THR A 165 -5.30 9.08 19.86
CA THR A 165 -5.97 7.93 20.47
C THR A 165 -5.30 7.48 21.76
N ALA A 166 -3.99 7.68 21.91
CA ALA A 166 -3.28 7.44 23.17
C ALA A 166 -3.72 8.43 24.27
N THR A 167 -4.07 9.67 23.90
CA THR A 167 -4.68 10.65 24.82
C THR A 167 -6.19 10.42 25.06
N GLY A 168 -6.77 9.36 24.48
CA GLY A 168 -8.16 8.97 24.69
C GLY A 168 -9.17 9.59 23.73
N MET A 169 -8.72 10.34 22.72
CA MET A 169 -9.61 10.94 21.74
C MET A 169 -10.20 9.88 20.79
N SER A 170 -11.48 10.04 20.43
CA SER A 170 -12.13 9.20 19.43
C SER A 170 -11.77 9.66 18.01
N LEU A 171 -11.85 8.76 17.00
CA LEU A 171 -11.62 9.12 15.59
C LEU A 171 -12.49 10.28 15.11
N ALA A 172 -13.71 10.42 15.65
CA ALA A 172 -14.59 11.53 15.34
C ALA A 172 -14.18 12.85 16.02
N GLY A 173 -13.56 12.78 17.20
CA GLY A 173 -12.92 13.92 17.85
C GLY A 173 -11.69 14.37 17.06
N ILE A 174 -10.83 13.43 16.69
CA ILE A 174 -9.62 13.69 15.90
C ILE A 174 -9.99 14.31 14.55
N SER A 175 -11.01 13.78 13.87
CA SER A 175 -11.47 14.35 12.59
C SER A 175 -11.92 15.80 12.74
N ARG A 176 -12.63 16.14 13.82
CA ARG A 176 -13.08 17.53 14.10
C ARG A 176 -11.93 18.46 14.46
N GLU A 177 -10.99 18.01 15.29
CA GLU A 177 -9.74 18.75 15.59
C GLU A 177 -8.97 19.04 14.30
N ALA A 178 -8.90 18.03 13.43
CA ALA A 178 -8.33 18.12 12.09
C ALA A 178 -9.15 18.97 11.11
N GLY A 179 -10.28 19.58 11.49
CA GLY A 179 -11.11 20.36 10.57
C GLY A 179 -11.72 19.53 9.42
N LEU A 180 -11.77 18.21 9.57
CA LEU A 180 -12.39 17.28 8.65
C LEU A 180 -13.82 16.96 9.12
N HIS A 181 -14.63 16.41 8.21
CA HIS A 181 -15.94 15.88 8.59
C HIS A 181 -15.77 14.80 9.68
N LYS A 182 -16.67 14.75 10.68
CA LYS A 182 -16.55 13.85 11.86
C LYS A 182 -16.33 12.37 11.51
N ASP A 183 -16.83 11.91 10.37
CA ASP A 183 -16.74 10.52 9.91
C ASP A 183 -15.59 10.27 8.94
N TRP A 184 -14.73 11.26 8.69
CA TRP A 184 -13.69 11.15 7.67
C TRP A 184 -12.70 10.04 8.01
N LEU A 185 -12.14 10.04 9.24
CA LEU A 185 -11.19 9.01 9.65
C LEU A 185 -11.83 7.63 9.74
N SER A 186 -13.05 7.51 10.26
CA SER A 186 -13.73 6.20 10.34
C SER A 186 -13.98 5.60 8.95
N ARG A 187 -14.24 6.42 7.93
CA ARG A 187 -14.47 5.97 6.55
C ARG A 187 -13.21 5.77 5.73
N HIS A 188 -12.15 6.54 5.99
CA HIS A 188 -11.02 6.64 5.08
C HIS A 188 -9.68 6.20 5.67
N LEU A 189 -9.55 6.05 6.99
CA LEU A 189 -8.28 5.70 7.61
C LEU A 189 -7.71 4.39 7.05
N ALA A 190 -8.50 3.33 6.93
CA ALA A 190 -8.02 2.05 6.37
C ALA A 190 -7.53 2.17 4.91
N THR A 191 -8.04 3.14 4.15
CA THR A 191 -7.65 3.40 2.77
C THR A 191 -6.36 4.22 2.67
N VAL A 192 -6.18 5.20 3.56
CA VAL A 192 -5.01 6.10 3.52
C VAL A 192 -3.84 5.60 4.35
N ASP A 193 -4.11 4.93 5.47
CA ASP A 193 -3.13 4.33 6.39
C ASP A 193 -3.71 3.04 7.02
N PRO A 194 -3.53 1.89 6.34
CA PRO A 194 -4.05 0.62 6.83
C PRO A 194 -3.37 0.14 8.11
N ASP A 195 -2.13 0.54 8.37
CA ASP A 195 -1.39 0.16 9.58
C ASP A 195 -1.93 0.87 10.82
N ALA A 196 -2.17 2.17 10.73
CA ALA A 196 -2.85 2.91 11.78
C ALA A 196 -4.24 2.35 12.04
N ALA A 197 -5.04 2.05 11.00
CA ALA A 197 -6.35 1.45 11.16
C ALA A 197 -6.31 0.09 11.90
N ARG A 198 -5.35 -0.77 11.55
CA ARG A 198 -5.12 -2.05 12.26
C ARG A 198 -4.73 -1.83 13.71
N ALA A 199 -3.82 -0.90 13.99
CA ALA A 199 -3.38 -0.60 15.35
C ALA A 199 -4.53 -0.12 16.24
N ILE A 200 -5.38 0.79 15.73
CA ILE A 200 -6.58 1.24 16.47
C ILE A 200 -7.53 0.09 16.74
N THR A 201 -7.80 -0.75 15.74
CA THR A 201 -8.69 -1.91 15.87
C THR A 201 -8.17 -2.90 16.93
N ALA A 202 -6.86 -3.19 16.91
CA ALA A 202 -6.21 -4.05 17.90
C ALA A 202 -6.32 -3.45 19.32
N GLY A 203 -6.04 -2.15 19.48
CA GLY A 203 -6.15 -1.47 20.77
C GLY A 203 -7.58 -1.41 21.32
N MET A 204 -8.59 -1.29 20.44
CA MET A 204 -10.00 -1.37 20.85
C MET A 204 -10.38 -2.78 21.31
N ALA A 205 -9.94 -3.82 20.60
CA ALA A 205 -10.16 -5.21 21.00
C ALA A 205 -9.53 -5.51 22.36
N GLN A 206 -8.29 -5.05 22.59
CA GLN A 206 -7.59 -5.19 23.86
C GLN A 206 -8.36 -4.54 25.01
N ARG A 207 -8.78 -3.28 24.87
CA ARG A 207 -9.61 -2.59 25.88
C ARG A 207 -10.91 -3.33 26.20
N ARG A 208 -11.58 -3.91 25.20
CA ARG A 208 -12.79 -4.71 25.40
C ARG A 208 -12.51 -5.95 26.26
N HIS A 209 -11.38 -6.62 26.05
CA HIS A 209 -11.00 -7.78 26.85
C HIS A 209 -10.58 -7.39 28.27
N ASP A 210 -9.82 -6.31 28.41
CA ASP A 210 -9.32 -5.84 29.71
C ASP A 210 -10.44 -5.28 30.60
N ARG A 211 -11.57 -4.83 30.01
CA ARG A 211 -12.74 -4.33 30.75
C ARG A 211 -13.24 -5.30 31.83
N ARG A 212 -13.13 -6.62 31.61
CA ARG A 212 -13.51 -7.62 32.62
C ARG A 212 -12.47 -7.80 33.72
N TRP A 213 -11.19 -7.59 33.40
CA TRP A 213 -10.07 -7.72 34.33
C TRP A 213 -9.95 -6.53 35.28
N LEU A 214 -10.15 -5.31 34.76
CA LEU A 214 -9.85 -4.06 35.47
C LEU A 214 -10.52 -3.94 36.85
N PRO A 215 -11.83 -4.26 37.04
CA PRO A 215 -12.44 -4.18 38.36
C PRO A 215 -11.78 -5.11 39.40
N VAL A 216 -11.44 -6.33 39.00
CA VAL A 216 -10.86 -7.35 39.88
C VAL A 216 -9.46 -6.93 40.31
N ILE A 217 -8.59 -6.57 39.36
CA ILE A 217 -7.19 -6.27 39.65
C ILE A 217 -7.00 -4.90 40.32
N ARG A 218 -7.92 -3.95 40.11
CA ARG A 218 -7.93 -2.68 40.86
C ARG A 218 -8.22 -2.91 42.34
N GLY A 219 -9.09 -3.87 42.66
CA GLY A 219 -9.29 -4.32 44.05
C GLY A 219 -8.03 -4.92 44.68
N LEU A 220 -7.08 -5.39 43.86
CA LEU A 220 -5.77 -5.90 44.28
C LEU A 220 -4.65 -4.85 44.22
N GLY A 221 -4.98 -3.57 43.94
CA GLY A 221 -4.04 -2.46 43.90
C GLY A 221 -3.31 -2.26 42.55
N PHE A 222 -3.75 -2.89 41.47
CA PHE A 222 -3.11 -2.76 40.15
C PHE A 222 -3.86 -1.80 39.22
N ALA A 223 -3.12 -0.92 38.55
CA ALA A 223 -3.68 0.05 37.61
C ALA A 223 -4.09 -0.59 36.27
N ASP A 224 -3.36 -1.60 35.80
CA ASP A 224 -3.56 -2.27 34.52
C ASP A 224 -3.25 -3.78 34.55
N VAL A 225 -3.77 -4.49 33.54
CA VAL A 225 -3.69 -5.96 33.43
C VAL A 225 -2.26 -6.43 33.21
N ARG A 226 -1.44 -5.68 32.46
CA ARG A 226 -0.06 -6.06 32.16
C ARG A 226 0.80 -6.00 33.42
N GLY A 227 0.68 -4.93 34.21
CA GLY A 227 1.36 -4.75 35.48
C GLY A 227 0.99 -5.86 36.48
N TYR A 228 -0.31 -6.18 36.59
CA TYR A 228 -0.78 -7.31 37.40
C TYR A 228 -0.14 -8.64 36.96
N LEU A 229 -0.21 -8.95 35.67
CA LEU A 229 0.33 -10.21 35.14
C LEU A 229 1.85 -10.29 35.26
N ALA A 230 2.57 -9.18 35.05
CA ALA A 230 4.02 -9.13 35.19
C ALA A 230 4.45 -9.33 36.66
N ASP A 231 3.82 -8.65 37.62
CA ASP A 231 4.10 -8.86 39.04
C ASP A 231 3.84 -10.31 39.45
N ARG A 232 2.63 -10.83 39.17
CA ARG A 232 2.28 -12.19 39.59
C ARG A 232 3.10 -13.24 38.87
N HIS A 233 3.22 -13.17 37.55
CA HIS A 233 3.81 -14.24 36.76
C HIS A 233 5.34 -14.18 36.71
N LEU A 234 5.93 -12.99 36.60
CA LEU A 234 7.38 -12.83 36.44
C LEU A 234 8.06 -12.53 37.77
N ALA A 235 7.56 -11.59 38.58
CA ALA A 235 8.24 -11.20 39.82
C ALA A 235 7.98 -12.20 40.97
N ARG A 236 6.74 -12.65 41.13
CA ARG A 236 6.33 -13.58 42.20
C ARG A 236 6.28 -15.05 41.76
N HIS A 237 6.55 -15.32 40.48
CA HIS A 237 6.56 -16.67 39.91
C HIS A 237 5.28 -17.48 40.15
N HIS A 238 4.12 -16.80 40.22
CA HIS A 238 2.83 -17.47 40.36
C HIS A 238 2.51 -18.29 39.12
N SER A 239 1.96 -19.48 39.36
CA SER A 239 1.44 -20.32 38.30
C SER A 239 0.22 -19.69 37.62
N VAL A 240 0.02 -19.95 36.32
CA VAL A 240 -1.19 -19.53 35.60
C VAL A 240 -2.45 -20.00 36.34
N ARG A 241 -2.40 -21.18 36.95
CA ARG A 241 -3.50 -21.72 37.78
C ARG A 241 -3.70 -20.93 39.07
N ALA A 242 -2.63 -20.48 39.72
CA ALA A 242 -2.71 -19.65 40.91
C ALA A 242 -3.27 -18.26 40.57
N ILE A 243 -2.79 -17.65 39.48
CA ILE A 243 -3.33 -16.38 38.97
C ILE A 243 -4.82 -16.54 38.64
N ALA A 244 -5.20 -17.61 37.95
CA ALA A 244 -6.59 -17.92 37.60
C ALA A 244 -7.49 -18.03 38.84
N ALA A 245 -7.03 -18.72 39.89
CA ALA A 245 -7.75 -18.82 41.16
C ALA A 245 -7.86 -17.46 41.87
N GLU A 246 -6.81 -16.64 41.85
CA GLU A 246 -6.78 -15.32 42.48
C GLU A 246 -7.80 -14.35 41.86
N VAL A 247 -7.92 -14.32 40.53
CA VAL A 247 -8.83 -13.38 39.83
C VAL A 247 -10.18 -13.98 39.45
N GLY A 248 -10.43 -15.26 39.77
CA GLY A 248 -11.67 -15.95 39.42
C GLY A 248 -11.88 -16.14 37.90
N PHE A 249 -10.81 -16.21 37.11
CA PHE A 249 -10.89 -16.46 35.67
C PHE A 249 -10.45 -17.88 35.30
N SER A 250 -10.86 -18.34 34.11
CA SER A 250 -10.36 -19.61 33.60
C SER A 250 -8.86 -19.53 33.30
N ARG A 251 -8.18 -20.67 33.40
CA ARG A 251 -6.77 -20.80 33.00
C ARG A 251 -6.52 -20.27 31.58
N SER A 252 -7.39 -20.63 30.63
CA SER A 252 -7.28 -20.19 29.23
C SER A 252 -7.41 -18.68 29.08
N ALA A 253 -8.25 -18.02 29.89
CA ALA A 253 -8.37 -16.57 29.89
C ALA A 253 -7.07 -15.90 30.37
N VAL A 254 -6.42 -16.45 31.39
CA VAL A 254 -5.10 -15.97 31.86
C VAL A 254 -4.02 -16.20 30.81
N GLU A 255 -3.95 -17.38 30.19
CA GLU A 255 -2.96 -17.67 29.13
C GLU A 255 -3.13 -16.73 27.93
N THR A 256 -4.38 -16.48 27.52
CA THR A 256 -4.70 -15.54 26.44
C THR A 256 -4.33 -14.12 26.84
N ALA A 257 -4.54 -13.71 28.09
CA ALA A 257 -4.17 -12.40 28.58
C ALA A 257 -2.64 -12.21 28.64
N LEU A 258 -1.89 -13.21 29.11
CA LEU A 258 -0.41 -13.21 29.08
C LEU A 258 0.11 -13.01 27.66
N ALA A 259 -0.40 -13.79 26.70
CA ALA A 259 -0.03 -13.66 25.29
C ALA A 259 -0.39 -12.28 24.72
N ARG A 260 -1.62 -11.79 24.97
CA ARG A 260 -2.10 -10.49 24.49
C ARG A 260 -1.27 -9.32 25.01
N HIS A 261 -0.80 -9.40 26.26
CA HIS A 261 -0.01 -8.35 26.89
C HIS A 261 1.51 -8.55 26.75
N GLY A 262 1.93 -9.53 25.95
CA GLY A 262 3.35 -9.81 25.68
C GLY A 262 4.15 -10.24 26.91
N VAL A 263 3.48 -10.79 27.94
CA VAL A 263 4.15 -11.30 29.14
C VAL A 263 4.63 -12.71 28.84
N ALA A 264 5.95 -12.88 28.71
CA ALA A 264 6.57 -14.15 28.38
C ALA A 264 6.17 -15.24 29.39
N LYS A 265 5.80 -16.40 28.87
CA LYS A 265 5.46 -17.57 29.71
C LYS A 265 6.76 -18.13 30.29
N ALA A 266 7.06 -17.78 31.55
CA ALA A 266 8.21 -18.34 32.22
C ALA A 266 7.93 -19.81 32.63
N PRO A 267 8.84 -20.76 32.34
CA PRO A 267 8.71 -22.13 32.82
C PRO A 267 8.87 -22.15 34.35
N HIS A 268 7.75 -22.39 35.06
CA HIS A 268 7.60 -22.22 36.51
C HIS A 268 8.80 -22.67 37.34
N ALA A 269 9.50 -21.69 37.93
CA ALA A 269 10.53 -21.88 38.92
C ALA A 269 9.99 -22.62 40.15
N THR A 270 8.74 -22.38 40.55
CA THR A 270 8.15 -22.94 41.78
C THR A 270 8.08 -24.47 41.82
N SER A 271 7.90 -25.18 40.70
CA SER A 271 7.94 -26.65 40.70
C SER A 271 9.36 -27.19 40.80
N ARG A 272 10.31 -26.59 40.08
CA ARG A 272 11.74 -26.98 40.13
C ARG A 272 12.37 -26.61 41.47
N GLN A 273 12.07 -25.43 41.99
CA GLN A 273 12.55 -24.92 43.27
C GLN A 273 11.93 -25.68 44.45
N ARG A 274 10.63 -26.02 44.40
CA ARG A 274 10.04 -26.96 45.40
C ARG A 274 10.66 -28.35 45.31
N CYS A 275 10.95 -28.84 44.11
CA CYS A 275 11.61 -30.13 43.93
C CYS A 275 13.07 -30.11 44.39
N ALA A 276 13.77 -28.98 44.24
CA ALA A 276 15.13 -28.75 44.72
C ALA A 276 15.17 -28.56 46.25
N ALA A 277 14.28 -27.75 46.81
CA ALA A 277 14.14 -27.59 48.27
C ALA A 277 13.76 -28.90 48.95
N ARG A 278 12.89 -29.70 48.33
CA ARG A 278 12.54 -31.05 48.82
C ARG A 278 13.74 -32.00 48.76
N ALA A 279 14.57 -31.91 47.72
CA ALA A 279 15.80 -32.70 47.61
C ALA A 279 16.84 -32.28 48.66
N ALA A 280 17.06 -30.97 48.83
CA ALA A 280 17.95 -30.42 49.85
C ALA A 280 17.48 -30.80 51.26
N ALA A 281 16.18 -30.72 51.56
CA ALA A 281 15.64 -31.10 52.87
C ALA A 281 15.84 -32.60 53.19
N VAL A 282 15.79 -33.48 52.19
CA VAL A 282 16.13 -34.90 52.38
C VAL A 282 17.62 -35.05 52.64
N ALA A 283 18.47 -34.38 51.86
CA ALA A 283 19.92 -34.44 52.03
C ALA A 283 20.36 -33.94 53.43
N ASP A 284 19.89 -32.75 53.84
CA ASP A 284 20.14 -32.16 55.15
C ASP A 284 19.68 -33.07 56.29
N ARG A 285 18.47 -33.64 56.17
CA ARG A 285 17.90 -34.51 57.22
C ARG A 285 18.75 -35.73 57.50
N PHE A 286 19.46 -36.26 56.49
CA PHE A 286 20.29 -37.46 56.61
C PHE A 286 21.80 -37.16 56.59
N GLY A 287 22.20 -35.88 56.60
CA GLY A 287 23.60 -35.46 56.68
C GLY A 287 24.40 -35.66 55.39
N PHE A 288 23.75 -35.59 54.23
CA PHE A 288 24.40 -35.72 52.91
C PHE A 288 24.52 -34.37 52.21
N PRO A 289 25.55 -34.17 51.37
CA PRO A 289 25.77 -32.90 50.64
C PRO A 289 24.67 -32.62 49.60
N ASP A 290 24.07 -33.66 49.04
CA ASP A 290 22.90 -33.57 48.17
C ASP A 290 22.09 -34.89 48.18
N VAL A 291 20.93 -34.85 47.53
CA VAL A 291 20.05 -36.03 47.48
C VAL A 291 20.67 -37.17 46.66
N GLU A 292 21.60 -36.90 45.74
CA GLU A 292 22.21 -37.93 44.90
C GLU A 292 23.22 -38.75 45.72
N ALA A 293 24.04 -38.08 46.54
CA ALA A 293 24.93 -38.71 47.51
C ALA A 293 24.17 -39.58 48.52
N TYR A 294 23.03 -39.09 49.04
CA TYR A 294 22.13 -39.88 49.90
C TYR A 294 21.63 -41.15 49.18
N LEU A 295 21.14 -41.02 47.94
CA LEU A 295 20.62 -42.18 47.22
C LEU A 295 21.73 -43.17 46.84
N ALA A 296 22.93 -42.69 46.51
CA ALA A 296 24.07 -43.54 46.19
C ALA A 296 24.51 -44.36 47.41
N ASP A 297 24.65 -43.73 48.58
CA ASP A 297 24.97 -44.39 49.85
C ASP A 297 23.95 -45.49 50.19
N ARG A 298 22.66 -45.13 50.21
CA ARG A 298 21.60 -46.11 50.54
C ARG A 298 21.51 -47.25 49.55
N ARG A 299 21.81 -47.00 48.27
CA ARG A 299 21.86 -48.07 47.26
C ARG A 299 23.10 -48.95 47.40
N ALA A 300 24.26 -48.40 47.77
CA ALA A 300 25.46 -49.17 48.07
C ALA A 300 25.30 -50.06 49.32
N ALA A 301 24.54 -49.58 50.32
CA ALA A 301 24.13 -50.36 51.49
C ALA A 301 23.05 -51.43 51.20
N GLY A 302 22.63 -51.59 49.94
CA GLY A 302 21.70 -52.64 49.51
C GLY A 302 20.21 -52.35 49.75
N LEU A 303 19.84 -51.13 50.18
CA LEU A 303 18.44 -50.81 50.47
C LEU A 303 17.59 -50.77 49.19
N SER A 304 16.37 -51.31 49.28
CA SER A 304 15.39 -51.24 48.19
C SER A 304 14.82 -49.82 48.03
N TRP A 305 14.38 -49.45 46.83
CA TRP A 305 13.70 -48.15 46.59
C TRP A 305 12.47 -47.93 47.48
N ARG A 306 11.79 -49.01 47.90
CA ARG A 306 10.63 -48.93 48.81
C ARG A 306 11.08 -48.60 50.23
N THR A 307 12.20 -49.16 50.67
CA THR A 307 12.81 -48.89 51.98
C THR A 307 13.30 -47.44 52.05
N ILE A 308 14.02 -46.98 51.04
CA ILE A 308 14.52 -45.59 50.96
C ILE A 308 13.36 -44.60 50.92
N ALA A 309 12.29 -44.92 50.17
CA ALA A 309 11.07 -44.11 50.11
C ALA A 309 10.39 -43.95 51.48
N ALA A 310 10.29 -45.03 52.25
CA ALA A 310 9.75 -44.99 53.60
C ALA A 310 10.66 -44.21 54.56
N GLU A 311 11.98 -44.35 54.45
CA GLU A 311 12.97 -43.65 55.28
C GLU A 311 12.86 -42.12 55.13
N CYS A 312 12.84 -41.61 53.89
CA CYS A 312 12.80 -40.17 53.64
C CYS A 312 11.39 -39.58 53.46
N ASP A 313 10.34 -40.38 53.66
CA ASP A 313 8.94 -40.01 53.42
C ASP A 313 8.72 -39.40 52.02
N GLN A 314 9.25 -40.10 50.99
CA GLN A 314 9.14 -39.67 49.59
C GLN A 314 8.59 -40.78 48.69
N PRO A 315 7.78 -40.43 47.66
CA PRO A 315 7.29 -41.43 46.71
C PRO A 315 8.44 -42.14 45.97
N PRO A 316 8.39 -43.48 45.78
CA PRO A 316 9.41 -44.22 45.03
C PRO A 316 9.63 -43.70 43.59
N SER A 317 8.58 -43.18 42.95
CA SER A 317 8.64 -42.61 41.60
C SER A 317 9.35 -41.25 41.52
N TRP A 318 9.47 -40.54 42.64
CA TRP A 318 10.24 -39.31 42.75
C TRP A 318 11.74 -39.63 42.88
N LEU A 319 12.09 -40.59 43.75
CA LEU A 319 13.47 -41.04 43.97
C LEU A 319 14.11 -41.61 42.71
N ARG A 320 13.41 -42.50 41.99
CA ARG A 320 13.91 -43.08 40.73
C ARG A 320 14.20 -42.03 39.66
N ARG A 321 13.38 -40.96 39.59
CA ARG A 321 13.58 -39.83 38.65
C ARG A 321 14.75 -38.92 39.01
N ARG A 322 15.29 -39.02 40.22
CA ARG A 322 16.45 -38.28 40.68
C ARG A 322 17.73 -39.10 40.53
N ALA A 323 17.68 -40.38 40.88
CA ALA A 323 18.80 -41.31 40.67
C ALA A 323 19.23 -41.45 39.20
N GLY A 324 18.30 -41.26 38.24
CA GLY A 324 18.58 -41.34 36.80
C GLY A 324 18.96 -40.03 36.11
N ARG A 325 19.33 -38.96 36.84
CA ARG A 325 19.74 -37.66 36.22
C ARG A 325 21.25 -37.48 36.10
N SER A 326 22.04 -38.44 36.56
CA SER A 326 23.51 -38.39 36.61
C SER A 326 24.14 -39.39 35.61
N ALA A 327 23.51 -39.54 34.43
CA ALA A 327 24.08 -40.17 33.25
C ALA A 327 24.00 -39.20 32.07
#